data_AF-A0A7S1YQM7-F1
#
_entry.id   AF-A0A7S1YQM7-F1
#
_cell.length_a   1.000
_cell.length_b   1.000
_cell.length_c   1.000
_cell.angle_alpha   90.00
_cell.angle_beta   90.00
_cell.angle_gamma   90.00
#
_symmetry.space_group_name_H-M   'P 1'
#
loop_
_entity.id
_entity.type
_entity.pdbx_description
1 polymer ?
#
loop_
_entity_poly.entity_id
_entity_poly.type
_entity_poly.pdbx_seq_one_letter_code
_entity_poly.pdbx_strand_id
1 'polypeptide(L)'
;PIWKQTIDILLQQQPGKVSPRSLMGVLDSVEIILFDAVCGDMSTRGGFYNDEDTNVTEMRYLGHIAVPFSTIYREGHLEGTFRLNVPETSFGYTRTKADDGDFITEDHFLRMSDQKSEMDDEESAGESIVRNKMKRTATHRVSRVDEPSTYVKVFMTLDPLLRAPDREPRVIQSKENSQLVKYAKLWMDHTSKLSPACSKREYDILVPDTSGHEWLITRFLKSQAPPPGFDSIYKCAHFVSLI
;
A
#
# COMPACT_ATOMS: atom_id res chain seq x y z
N PRO A 1 -17.83 -6.83 -6.63
CA PRO A 1 -19.06 -6.55 -5.85
C PRO A 1 -19.12 -5.05 -5.50
N ILE A 2 -20.32 -4.47 -5.43
CA ILE A 2 -20.51 -3.05 -5.06
C ILE A 2 -21.52 -3.01 -3.92
N TRP A 3 -21.06 -2.80 -2.68
CA TRP A 3 -21.94 -2.80 -1.51
C TRP A 3 -22.56 -1.43 -1.21
N LYS A 4 -21.78 -0.34 -1.35
CA LYS A 4 -22.23 1.04 -1.00
C LYS A 4 -22.92 1.10 0.37
N GLN A 5 -22.33 0.44 1.37
CA GLN A 5 -22.85 0.34 2.72
C GLN A 5 -22.02 1.21 3.68
N THR A 6 -22.70 1.85 4.62
CA THR A 6 -22.08 2.56 5.75
C THR A 6 -22.16 1.68 6.99
N ILE A 7 -21.07 1.59 7.74
CA ILE A 7 -20.98 0.83 8.99
C ILE A 7 -20.43 1.77 10.06
N ASP A 8 -21.21 1.96 11.12
CA ASP A 8 -20.81 2.79 12.26
C ASP A 8 -20.25 1.91 13.38
N ILE A 9 -19.04 2.23 13.83
CA ILE A 9 -18.34 1.49 14.89
C ILE A 9 -18.10 2.44 16.06
N LEU A 10 -18.63 2.08 17.23
CA LEU A 10 -18.47 2.89 18.44
C LEU A 10 -17.08 2.66 19.06
N LEU A 11 -16.31 3.72 19.20
CA LEU A 11 -15.04 3.68 19.91
C LEU A 11 -15.31 3.61 21.43
N GLN A 12 -14.97 2.50 22.06
CA GLN A 12 -15.10 2.31 23.50
C GLN A 12 -13.99 3.08 24.24
N GLN A 13 -14.23 4.36 24.55
CA GLN A 13 -13.34 5.18 25.38
C GLN A 13 -14.00 5.51 26.72
N GLN A 14 -13.19 5.69 27.77
CA GLN A 14 -13.72 6.18 29.04
C GLN A 14 -14.20 7.64 28.87
N PRO A 15 -15.40 8.00 29.38
CA PRO A 15 -15.94 9.35 29.27
C PRO A 15 -14.97 10.37 29.90
N GLY A 16 -14.64 11.42 29.16
CA GLY A 16 -13.78 12.53 29.61
C GLY A 16 -12.29 12.45 29.23
N LYS A 17 -11.82 11.40 28.54
CA LYS A 17 -10.41 11.27 28.10
C LYS A 17 -10.18 11.46 26.60
N VAL A 18 -11.04 12.20 25.90
CA VAL A 18 -10.88 12.48 24.47
C VAL A 18 -9.88 13.62 24.27
N SER A 19 -8.59 13.32 24.42
CA SER A 19 -7.49 14.22 24.08
C SER A 19 -6.67 13.63 22.92
N PRO A 20 -6.01 14.45 22.08
CA PRO A 20 -5.18 13.94 21.00
C PRO A 20 -4.12 12.93 21.43
N ARG A 21 -3.53 13.15 22.61
CA ARG A 21 -2.55 12.23 23.21
C ARG A 21 -3.15 10.87 23.57
N SER A 22 -4.39 10.85 24.07
CA SER A 22 -5.10 9.60 24.39
C SER A 22 -5.49 8.85 23.12
N LEU A 23 -5.98 9.56 22.10
CA LEU A 23 -6.42 8.99 20.82
C LEU A 23 -5.24 8.44 20.00
N MET A 24 -4.09 9.11 20.04
CA MET A 24 -2.86 8.58 19.44
C MET A 24 -2.32 7.34 20.14
N GLY A 25 -2.65 7.16 21.43
CA GLY A 25 -2.27 5.97 22.19
C GLY A 25 -3.18 4.76 21.96
N VAL A 26 -4.27 4.91 21.21
CA VAL A 26 -5.17 3.80 20.88
C VAL A 26 -4.46 2.87 19.90
N LEU A 27 -4.31 1.61 20.30
CA LEU A 27 -3.65 0.56 19.53
C LEU A 27 -4.64 -0.26 18.67
N ASP A 28 -5.93 0.03 18.80
CA ASP A 28 -6.98 -0.68 18.09
C ASP A 28 -6.84 -0.49 16.57
N SER A 29 -7.24 -1.52 15.82
CA SER A 29 -7.27 -1.49 14.36
C SER A 29 -8.66 -1.85 13.87
N VAL A 30 -9.12 -1.14 12.83
CA VAL A 30 -10.33 -1.51 12.11
C VAL A 30 -9.97 -2.63 11.14
N GLU A 31 -10.44 -3.84 11.43
CA GLU A 31 -10.25 -4.99 10.57
C GLU A 31 -11.49 -5.21 9.70
N ILE A 32 -11.28 -5.30 8.39
CA ILE A 32 -12.32 -5.65 7.42
C ILE A 32 -11.98 -7.03 6.89
N ILE A 33 -12.83 -7.99 7.20
CA ILE A 33 -12.68 -9.38 6.79
C ILE A 33 -13.72 -9.71 5.72
N LEU A 34 -13.26 -10.27 4.61
CA LEU A 34 -14.11 -10.70 3.51
C LEU A 34 -14.36 -12.21 3.62
N PHE A 35 -15.63 -12.60 3.54
CA PHE A 35 -16.07 -13.99 3.46
C PHE A 35 -16.93 -14.20 2.21
N ASP A 36 -16.87 -15.41 1.68
CA ASP A 36 -17.86 -15.96 0.77
C ASP A 36 -18.89 -16.77 1.58
N ALA A 37 -20.17 -16.39 1.50
CA ALA A 37 -21.25 -17.05 2.21
C ALA A 37 -21.88 -18.11 1.28
N VAL A 38 -21.63 -19.38 1.59
CA VAL A 38 -22.12 -20.50 0.78
C VAL A 38 -23.20 -21.24 1.54
N CYS A 39 -24.44 -21.19 1.03
CA CYS A 39 -25.56 -21.95 1.57
C CYS A 39 -25.55 -23.37 0.97
N GLY A 40 -25.61 -24.40 1.82
CA GLY A 40 -25.68 -25.79 1.40
C GLY A 40 -26.74 -26.57 2.17
N ASP A 41 -27.44 -27.47 1.48
CA ASP A 41 -28.35 -28.42 2.09
C ASP A 41 -27.54 -29.61 2.63
N MET A 42 -27.56 -29.77 3.95
CA MET A 42 -26.86 -30.85 4.64
C MET A 42 -27.67 -32.15 4.70
N SER A 43 -28.92 -32.20 4.22
CA SER A 43 -29.80 -33.38 4.24
C SER A 43 -29.11 -34.69 3.79
N THR A 44 -28.17 -34.57 2.84
CA THR A 44 -27.39 -35.68 2.27
C THR A 44 -26.32 -36.28 3.19
N ARG A 45 -25.90 -35.59 4.27
CA ARG A 45 -24.89 -36.06 5.23
C ARG A 45 -25.45 -36.97 6.34
N GLY A 46 -26.78 -37.06 6.45
CA GLY A 46 -27.50 -37.81 7.48
C GLY A 46 -27.42 -37.17 8.88
N GLY A 47 -28.39 -37.48 9.75
CA GLY A 47 -28.39 -37.05 11.16
C GLY A 47 -29.37 -35.93 11.52
N PHE A 48 -30.37 -35.64 10.69
CA PHE A 48 -31.38 -34.60 10.92
C PHE A 48 -32.76 -35.24 11.10
N TYR A 49 -33.60 -34.63 11.91
CA TYR A 49 -35.00 -35.04 12.03
C TYR A 49 -35.83 -34.48 10.87
N ASN A 50 -36.97 -35.11 10.55
CA ASN A 50 -37.81 -34.76 9.40
C ASN A 50 -38.34 -33.30 9.40
N ASP A 51 -38.30 -32.62 10.55
CA ASP A 51 -38.83 -31.27 10.75
C ASP A 51 -37.73 -30.21 10.96
N GLU A 52 -36.45 -30.57 10.82
CA GLU A 52 -35.33 -29.65 11.02
C GLU A 52 -34.89 -28.98 9.71
N ASP A 53 -34.58 -27.68 9.78
CA ASP A 53 -33.96 -26.97 8.67
C ASP A 53 -32.52 -27.49 8.49
N THR A 54 -32.27 -28.04 7.30
CA THR A 54 -30.99 -28.65 6.92
C THR A 54 -30.09 -27.68 6.17
N ASN A 55 -30.54 -26.45 5.93
CA ASN A 55 -29.74 -25.42 5.31
C ASN A 55 -28.69 -24.89 6.29
N VAL A 56 -27.42 -25.05 5.92
CA VAL A 56 -26.30 -24.46 6.67
C VAL A 56 -25.59 -23.47 5.77
N THR A 57 -25.39 -22.26 6.30
CA THR A 57 -24.54 -21.25 5.65
C THR A 57 -23.12 -21.38 6.18
N GLU A 58 -22.21 -21.75 5.30
CA GLU A 58 -20.77 -21.77 5.56
C GLU A 58 -20.15 -20.41 5.18
N MET A 59 -19.35 -19.84 6.07
CA MET A 59 -18.61 -18.59 5.81
C MET A 59 -17.15 -18.94 5.47
N ARG A 60 -16.80 -18.85 4.18
CA ARG A 60 -15.46 -19.18 3.68
C ARG A 60 -14.59 -17.93 3.61
N TYR A 61 -13.47 -17.93 4.30
CA TYR A 61 -12.60 -16.77 4.41
C TYR A 61 -11.88 -16.46 3.08
N LEU A 62 -11.99 -15.20 2.63
CA LEU A 62 -11.36 -14.71 1.39
C LEU A 62 -10.19 -13.76 1.63
N GLY A 63 -10.04 -13.20 2.82
CA GLY A 63 -8.93 -12.30 3.16
C GLY A 63 -9.35 -11.15 4.05
N HIS A 64 -8.39 -10.34 4.47
CA HIS A 64 -8.63 -9.22 5.37
C HIS A 64 -7.75 -8.01 5.07
N ILE A 65 -8.15 -6.85 5.59
CA ILE A 65 -7.26 -5.70 5.78
C ILE A 65 -7.41 -5.20 7.21
N ALA A 66 -6.32 -4.70 7.79
CA ALA A 66 -6.33 -4.08 9.10
C ALA A 66 -5.78 -2.65 8.98
N VAL A 67 -6.57 -1.68 9.40
CA VAL A 67 -6.21 -0.26 9.38
C VAL A 67 -6.14 0.25 10.82
N PRO A 68 -4.94 0.61 11.32
CA PRO A 68 -4.80 1.14 12.68
C PRO A 68 -5.63 2.40 12.89
N PHE A 69 -6.29 2.50 14.04
CA PHE A 69 -7.09 3.67 14.42
C PHE A 69 -6.25 4.95 14.36
N SER A 70 -4.99 4.90 14.80
CA SER A 70 -4.06 6.02 14.73
C SER A 70 -3.89 6.59 13.32
N THR A 71 -3.99 5.74 12.28
CA THR A 71 -3.92 6.16 10.88
C THR A 71 -5.17 6.94 10.50
N ILE A 72 -6.36 6.42 10.85
CA ILE A 72 -7.64 7.08 10.58
C ILE A 72 -7.72 8.42 11.33
N TYR A 73 -7.30 8.44 12.59
CA TYR A 73 -7.28 9.65 13.42
C TYR A 73 -6.31 10.72 12.91
N ARG A 74 -5.11 10.32 12.45
CA ARG A 74 -4.11 11.27 11.95
C ARG A 74 -4.49 11.88 10.61
N GLU A 75 -5.03 11.09 9.69
CA GLU A 75 -5.43 11.58 8.36
C GLU A 75 -6.82 12.25 8.37
N GLY A 76 -7.65 11.99 9.39
CA GLY A 76 -8.99 12.56 9.57
C GLY A 76 -10.06 11.90 8.70
N HIS A 77 -9.70 11.52 7.48
CA HIS A 77 -10.46 10.62 6.62
C HIS A 77 -9.48 9.76 5.81
N LEU A 78 -9.91 8.57 5.43
CA LEU A 78 -9.13 7.65 4.62
C LEU A 78 -10.01 7.15 3.46
N GLU A 79 -9.66 7.53 2.25
CA GLU A 79 -10.27 7.01 1.02
C GLU A 79 -9.21 6.30 0.19
N GLY A 80 -9.47 5.06 -0.21
CA GLY A 80 -8.53 4.36 -1.07
C GLY A 80 -8.95 2.94 -1.43
N THR A 81 -8.18 2.36 -2.34
CA THR A 81 -8.26 0.95 -2.73
C THR A 81 -7.14 0.20 -2.05
N PHE A 82 -7.49 -0.77 -1.21
CA PHE A 82 -6.57 -1.54 -0.38
C PHE A 82 -6.49 -2.98 -0.88
N ARG A 83 -5.27 -3.52 -1.01
CA ARG A 83 -5.05 -4.93 -1.31
C ARG A 83 -5.38 -5.77 -0.08
N LEU A 84 -6.17 -6.82 -0.24
CA LEU A 84 -6.47 -7.78 0.82
C LEU A 84 -5.26 -8.67 1.10
N ASN A 85 -5.04 -8.97 2.38
CA ASN A 85 -4.20 -10.06 2.84
C ASN A 85 -4.99 -11.37 2.68
N VAL A 86 -4.74 -12.07 1.58
CA VAL A 86 -5.42 -13.32 1.20
C VAL A 86 -4.50 -14.51 1.55
N PRO A 87 -5.02 -15.62 2.10
CA PRO A 87 -4.19 -16.77 2.46
C PRO A 87 -3.52 -17.38 1.23
N GLU A 88 -2.35 -18.01 1.44
CA GLU A 88 -1.57 -18.61 0.35
C GLU A 88 -2.34 -19.68 -0.42
N THR A 89 -3.18 -20.45 0.29
CA THR A 89 -4.04 -21.49 -0.29
C THR A 89 -5.48 -21.27 0.15
N SER A 90 -6.39 -21.12 -0.81
CA SER A 90 -7.85 -21.08 -0.58
C SER A 90 -8.44 -22.37 -1.15
N PHE A 91 -8.90 -23.28 -0.28
CA PHE A 91 -9.49 -24.54 -0.73
C PHE A 91 -10.77 -24.27 -1.55
N GLY A 92 -10.84 -24.83 -2.75
CA GLY A 92 -12.00 -24.66 -3.64
C GLY A 92 -12.05 -23.34 -4.41
N TYR A 93 -11.05 -22.45 -4.25
CA TYR A 93 -10.97 -21.20 -5.00
C TYR A 93 -9.68 -21.15 -5.82
N THR A 94 -9.80 -20.84 -7.10
CA THR A 94 -8.66 -20.57 -7.98
C THR A 94 -8.55 -19.08 -8.18
N ARG A 95 -7.37 -18.51 -7.93
CA ARG A 95 -7.11 -17.11 -8.27
C ARG A 95 -6.80 -17.01 -9.76
N THR A 96 -7.76 -16.51 -10.52
CA THR A 96 -7.54 -16.22 -11.94
C THR A 96 -6.65 -14.99 -12.06
N LYS A 97 -5.55 -15.08 -12.81
CA LYS A 97 -4.81 -13.89 -13.26
C LYS A 97 -5.76 -13.07 -14.14
N ALA A 98 -5.73 -11.75 -14.03
CA ALA A 98 -6.46 -10.86 -14.92
C ALA A 98 -5.82 -10.88 -16.31
N ASP A 99 -5.88 -12.02 -16.97
CA ASP A 99 -5.63 -12.20 -18.40
C ASP A 99 -6.98 -12.63 -18.98
N ASP A 100 -7.43 -11.92 -20.01
CA ASP A 100 -8.78 -11.92 -20.60
C ASP A 100 -9.78 -10.89 -20.00
N GLY A 101 -9.61 -9.64 -20.44
CA GLY A 101 -10.69 -8.85 -21.06
C GLY A 101 -11.81 -8.25 -20.21
N ASP A 102 -12.08 -8.73 -18.98
CA ASP A 102 -13.35 -8.42 -18.31
C ASP A 102 -13.25 -7.98 -16.85
N PHE A 103 -12.04 -7.76 -16.33
CA PHE A 103 -11.83 -7.24 -14.97
C PHE A 103 -11.03 -5.94 -14.97
N ILE A 104 -11.52 -4.99 -14.17
CA ILE A 104 -10.92 -3.68 -13.94
C ILE A 104 -9.51 -3.89 -13.33
N THR A 105 -8.46 -3.70 -14.13
CA THR A 105 -7.07 -3.64 -13.65
C THR A 105 -6.85 -2.41 -12.78
N GLU A 106 -5.80 -2.42 -11.95
CA GLU A 106 -5.41 -1.27 -11.10
C GLU A 106 -5.29 0.03 -11.93
N ASP A 107 -4.71 -0.06 -13.13
CA ASP A 107 -4.64 1.03 -14.11
C ASP A 107 -6.02 1.48 -14.67
N HIS A 108 -6.96 0.55 -14.84
CA HIS A 108 -8.32 0.87 -15.32
C HIS A 108 -9.15 1.53 -14.21
N PHE A 109 -9.02 1.08 -12.96
CA PHE A 109 -9.72 1.69 -11.83
C PHE A 109 -9.21 3.11 -11.54
N LEU A 110 -7.89 3.30 -11.50
CA LEU A 110 -7.26 4.59 -11.24
C LEU A 110 -7.65 5.62 -12.31
N ARG A 111 -7.71 5.23 -13.58
CA ARG A 111 -8.20 6.08 -14.68
C ARG A 111 -9.68 6.44 -14.56
N MET A 112 -10.52 5.55 -14.02
CA MET A 112 -11.94 5.85 -13.79
C MET A 112 -12.15 6.78 -12.58
N SER A 113 -11.26 6.77 -11.59
CA SER A 113 -11.29 7.75 -10.50
C SER A 113 -10.83 9.15 -10.94
N ASP A 114 -9.81 9.25 -11.81
CA ASP A 114 -9.34 10.54 -12.35
C ASP A 114 -10.34 11.16 -13.34
N GLN A 115 -11.05 10.35 -14.12
CA GLN A 115 -12.09 10.86 -15.03
C GLN A 115 -13.31 11.43 -14.32
N LYS A 116 -13.57 11.04 -13.07
CA LYS A 116 -14.73 11.54 -12.31
C LYS A 116 -14.50 12.91 -11.68
N SER A 117 -13.24 13.36 -11.58
CA SER A 117 -12.91 14.73 -11.15
C SER A 117 -12.89 15.76 -12.29
N GLU A 118 -12.92 15.33 -13.55
CA GLU A 118 -12.89 16.21 -14.72
C GLU A 118 -14.26 16.34 -15.44
N MET A 119 -15.31 15.66 -14.95
CA MET A 119 -16.62 15.59 -15.63
C MET A 119 -17.71 16.46 -14.99
N ASP A 120 -17.32 17.38 -14.10
CA ASP A 120 -18.23 18.40 -13.54
C ASP A 120 -18.09 19.78 -14.23
N ASP A 121 -17.19 19.92 -15.22
CA ASP A 121 -17.07 21.14 -16.02
C ASP A 121 -16.98 20.82 -17.53
N GLU A 122 -17.82 21.50 -18.31
CA GLU A 122 -17.82 21.60 -19.79
C GLU A 122 -18.61 20.57 -20.62
N GLU A 123 -19.91 20.84 -20.71
CA GLU A 123 -20.73 20.60 -21.89
C GLU A 123 -20.36 21.61 -23.00
N SER A 124 -19.79 21.16 -24.13
CA SER A 124 -20.12 21.58 -25.51
C SER A 124 -18.99 21.36 -26.52
N ALA A 125 -19.41 20.94 -27.73
CA ALA A 125 -18.72 20.95 -29.02
C ALA A 125 -17.60 19.93 -29.26
N GLY A 126 -17.85 19.05 -30.23
CA GLY A 126 -16.94 18.00 -30.65
C GLY A 126 -15.90 18.43 -31.67
N GLU A 127 -14.89 17.58 -31.85
CA GLU A 127 -14.34 17.24 -33.16
C GLU A 127 -13.40 16.03 -33.08
N SER A 128 -13.43 15.26 -34.15
CA SER A 128 -12.74 13.99 -34.34
C SER A 128 -11.25 14.21 -34.65
N ILE A 129 -10.34 13.64 -33.86
CA ILE A 129 -8.91 13.59 -34.21
C ILE A 129 -8.38 12.16 -34.13
N VAL A 130 -8.16 11.59 -35.32
CA VAL A 130 -7.41 10.35 -35.56
C VAL A 130 -5.95 10.57 -35.15
N ARG A 131 -5.45 9.84 -34.14
CA ARG A 131 -4.02 9.83 -33.76
C ARG A 131 -3.36 8.49 -34.08
N ASN A 132 -2.40 8.56 -34.99
CA ASN A 132 -1.51 7.49 -35.44
C ASN A 132 -0.81 6.76 -34.29
N LYS A 133 -0.87 5.42 -34.30
CA LYS A 133 -0.05 4.54 -33.46
C LYS A 133 1.36 4.43 -34.03
N MET A 134 2.30 5.21 -33.49
CA MET A 134 3.74 4.99 -33.69
C MET A 134 4.22 3.91 -32.70
N LYS A 135 4.71 2.78 -33.21
CA LYS A 135 5.31 1.69 -32.42
C LYS A 135 6.59 2.20 -31.74
N ARG A 136 6.57 2.33 -30.41
CA ARG A 136 7.77 2.51 -29.59
C ARG A 136 8.28 1.13 -29.18
N THR A 137 9.49 0.81 -29.64
CA THR A 137 10.28 -0.36 -29.27
C THR A 137 10.40 -0.47 -27.75
N ALA A 138 9.97 -1.62 -27.22
CA ALA A 138 9.96 -1.91 -25.79
C ALA A 138 11.39 -2.03 -25.24
N THR A 139 11.73 -1.12 -24.33
CA THR A 139 12.83 -1.30 -23.38
C THR A 139 12.48 -2.47 -22.45
N HIS A 140 13.49 -3.28 -22.09
CA HIS A 140 13.38 -4.38 -21.14
C HIS A 140 12.79 -3.90 -19.80
N ARG A 141 11.47 -4.04 -19.66
CA ARG A 141 10.79 -3.97 -18.36
C ARG A 141 11.01 -5.33 -17.70
N VAL A 142 11.64 -5.34 -16.53
CA VAL A 142 11.60 -6.49 -15.63
C VAL A 142 10.12 -6.75 -15.34
N SER A 143 9.56 -7.79 -15.96
CA SER A 143 8.20 -8.24 -15.69
C SER A 143 8.19 -8.80 -14.27
N ARG A 144 7.80 -7.98 -13.29
CA ARG A 144 7.21 -8.53 -12.07
C ARG A 144 6.03 -9.36 -12.56
N VAL A 145 6.04 -10.65 -12.26
CA VAL A 145 4.88 -11.50 -12.53
C VAL A 145 3.80 -10.96 -11.62
N ASP A 146 2.83 -10.23 -12.17
CA ASP A 146 1.71 -9.70 -11.40
C ASP A 146 0.95 -10.88 -10.80
N GLU A 147 1.11 -11.07 -9.50
CA GLU A 147 0.36 -12.07 -8.76
C GLU A 147 -1.11 -11.64 -8.68
N PRO A 148 -2.07 -12.55 -8.92
CA PRO A 148 -3.48 -12.22 -8.81
C PRO A 148 -3.80 -11.75 -7.38
N SER A 149 -4.24 -10.50 -7.29
CA SER A 149 -4.43 -9.77 -6.04
C SER A 149 -5.87 -9.27 -5.93
N THR A 150 -6.45 -9.41 -4.75
CA THR A 150 -7.81 -8.94 -4.46
C THR A 150 -7.73 -7.58 -3.79
N TYR A 151 -8.61 -6.65 -4.18
CA TYR A 151 -8.64 -5.29 -3.65
C TYR A 151 -10.04 -4.92 -3.15
N VAL A 152 -10.10 -4.01 -2.19
CA VAL A 152 -11.34 -3.43 -1.65
C VAL A 152 -11.21 -1.91 -1.62
N LYS A 153 -12.22 -1.19 -2.13
CA LYS A 153 -12.31 0.26 -1.98
C LYS A 153 -13.07 0.59 -0.70
N VAL A 154 -12.46 1.41 0.16
CA VAL A 154 -13.02 1.78 1.46
C VAL A 154 -12.90 3.29 1.66
N PHE A 155 -13.93 3.85 2.27
CA PHE A 155 -13.92 5.18 2.87
C PHE A 155 -14.13 5.03 4.38
N MET A 156 -13.26 5.62 5.19
CA MET A 156 -13.35 5.61 6.66
C MET A 156 -13.14 7.02 7.20
N THR A 157 -13.94 7.42 8.19
CA THR A 157 -13.85 8.73 8.84
C THR A 157 -14.27 8.62 10.30
N LEU A 158 -13.90 9.63 11.10
CA LEU A 158 -14.39 9.78 12.47
C LEU A 158 -15.63 10.67 12.49
N ASP A 159 -16.58 10.36 13.37
CA ASP A 159 -17.74 11.20 13.67
C ASP A 159 -17.88 11.40 15.20
N PRO A 160 -17.72 12.63 15.73
CA PRO A 160 -17.38 13.84 15.00
C PRO A 160 -15.92 13.82 14.50
N LEU A 161 -15.64 14.61 13.46
CA LEU A 161 -14.26 14.83 13.02
C LEU A 161 -13.43 15.41 14.16
N LEU A 162 -12.42 14.67 14.59
CA LEU A 162 -11.53 15.07 15.68
C LEU A 162 -10.35 15.85 15.11
N ARG A 163 -9.85 16.83 15.86
CA ARG A 163 -8.64 17.56 15.47
C ARG A 163 -7.48 16.58 15.40
N ALA A 164 -6.87 16.45 14.23
CA ALA A 164 -5.66 15.66 14.05
C ALA A 164 -4.56 16.21 14.99
N PRO A 165 -3.74 15.34 15.59
CA PRO A 165 -2.62 15.79 16.39
C PRO A 165 -1.62 16.52 15.49
N ASP A 166 -0.93 17.51 16.04
CA ASP A 166 0.20 18.12 15.34
C ASP A 166 1.16 17.00 14.93
N ARG A 167 1.59 17.01 13.66
CA ARG A 167 2.62 16.08 13.19
C ARG A 167 3.90 16.43 13.95
N GLU A 168 4.12 15.79 15.09
CA GLU A 168 5.39 15.92 15.79
C GLU A 168 6.48 15.55 14.78
N PRO A 169 7.45 16.47 14.50
CA PRO A 169 8.55 16.13 13.63
C PRO A 169 9.19 14.89 14.21
N ARG A 170 9.31 13.82 13.41
CA ARG A 170 9.96 12.58 13.85
C ARG A 170 11.28 12.99 14.50
N VAL A 171 11.40 12.82 15.82
CA VAL A 171 12.67 13.05 16.52
C VAL A 171 13.50 11.82 16.23
N ILE A 172 14.06 11.77 15.03
CA ILE A 172 14.91 10.66 14.63
C ILE A 172 16.23 10.82 15.38
N GLN A 173 16.34 10.09 16.49
CA GLN A 173 17.59 10.02 17.24
C GLN A 173 18.48 9.00 16.54
N SER A 174 19.46 9.49 15.81
CA SER A 174 20.52 8.61 15.31
C SER A 174 21.31 8.04 16.48
N LYS A 175 21.54 6.72 16.45
CA LYS A 175 22.42 6.02 17.40
C LYS A 175 23.88 6.05 16.98
N GLU A 176 24.21 6.74 15.89
CA GLU A 176 25.58 6.95 15.45
C GLU A 176 26.32 8.01 16.27
N ASN A 177 27.64 8.03 16.12
CA ASN A 177 28.44 9.11 16.67
C ASN A 177 27.97 10.46 16.12
N SER A 178 27.72 11.44 17.01
CA SER A 178 27.20 12.75 16.63
C SER A 178 28.06 13.51 15.61
N GLN A 179 29.37 13.29 15.59
CA GLN A 179 30.28 13.85 14.59
C GLN A 179 30.08 13.19 13.22
N LEU A 180 29.87 11.87 13.19
CA LEU A 180 29.57 11.14 11.95
C LEU A 180 28.23 11.57 11.37
N VAL A 181 27.21 11.77 12.21
CA VAL A 181 25.89 12.28 11.77
C VAL A 181 26.03 13.67 11.16
N LYS A 182 26.80 14.57 11.79
CA LYS A 182 27.06 15.91 11.24
C LYS A 182 27.77 15.82 9.88
N TYR A 183 28.81 15.00 9.79
CA TYR A 183 29.54 14.78 8.54
C TYR A 183 28.64 14.21 7.44
N ALA A 184 27.81 13.22 7.77
CA ALA A 184 26.85 12.62 6.85
C ALA A 184 25.89 13.66 6.27
N LYS A 185 25.33 14.52 7.12
CA LYS A 185 24.44 15.62 6.69
C LYS A 185 25.14 16.62 5.79
N LEU A 186 26.37 17.03 6.15
CA LEU A 186 27.19 17.91 5.31
C LEU A 186 27.52 17.28 3.96
N TRP A 187 27.81 15.98 3.96
CA TRP A 187 28.11 15.24 2.74
C TRP A 187 26.89 15.13 1.82
N MET A 188 25.70 14.84 2.35
CA MET A 188 24.45 14.81 1.54
C MET A 188 24.16 16.18 0.92
N ASP A 189 24.27 17.25 1.71
CA ASP A 189 24.08 18.62 1.24
C ASP A 189 25.10 18.98 0.14
N HIS A 190 26.39 18.69 0.37
CA HIS A 190 27.44 18.91 -0.63
C HIS A 190 27.20 18.11 -1.91
N THR A 191 26.82 16.83 -1.78
CA THR A 191 26.65 15.91 -2.92
C THR A 191 25.49 16.33 -3.81
N SER A 192 24.37 16.76 -3.21
CA SER A 192 23.24 17.31 -3.97
C SER A 192 23.61 18.54 -4.82
N LYS A 193 24.66 19.27 -4.44
CA LYS A 193 25.11 20.51 -5.08
C LYS A 193 26.27 20.32 -6.07
N LEU A 194 26.84 19.12 -6.20
CA LEU A 194 28.01 18.86 -7.05
C LEU A 194 27.73 19.07 -8.55
N SER A 195 26.53 18.74 -9.02
CA SER A 195 26.15 18.94 -10.42
C SER A 195 24.62 19.03 -10.60
N PRO A 196 24.14 19.59 -11.72
CA PRO A 196 22.71 19.62 -12.03
C PRO A 196 22.05 18.23 -12.15
N ALA A 197 22.86 17.20 -12.43
CA ALA A 197 22.38 15.82 -12.44
C ALA A 197 22.25 15.26 -11.01
N CYS A 198 23.05 15.76 -10.07
CA CYS A 198 23.01 15.35 -8.67
C CYS A 198 21.84 15.98 -7.92
N SER A 199 21.45 17.23 -8.24
CA SER A 199 20.36 17.92 -7.54
C SER A 199 18.98 17.30 -7.73
N LYS A 200 18.81 16.49 -8.78
CA LYS A 200 17.57 15.74 -9.04
C LYS A 200 17.49 14.41 -8.28
N ARG A 201 18.55 14.03 -7.57
CA ARG A 201 18.64 12.76 -6.84
C ARG A 201 18.48 13.01 -5.35
N GLU A 202 17.75 12.11 -4.71
CA GLU A 202 17.67 12.05 -3.25
C GLU A 202 18.85 11.24 -2.73
N TYR A 203 19.59 11.82 -1.79
CA TYR A 203 20.69 11.14 -1.11
C TYR A 203 20.28 10.94 0.33
N ASP A 204 20.08 9.68 0.71
CA ASP A 204 19.92 9.31 2.10
C ASP A 204 20.90 8.18 2.43
N ILE A 205 21.71 8.42 3.46
CA ILE A 205 22.69 7.46 3.98
C ILE A 205 22.40 7.07 5.42
N LEU A 206 21.36 7.64 6.02
CA LEU A 206 20.88 7.31 7.36
C LEU A 206 19.61 6.49 7.23
N VAL A 207 19.72 5.19 7.47
CA VAL A 207 18.60 4.27 7.36
C VAL A 207 18.01 3.96 8.73
N PRO A 208 16.68 3.96 8.88
CA PRO A 208 16.03 3.61 10.14
C PRO A 208 16.11 2.09 10.39
N ASP A 209 16.34 1.71 11.64
CA ASP A 209 16.15 0.34 12.11
C ASP A 209 14.67 0.03 12.43
N THR A 210 14.38 -1.23 12.80
CA THR A 210 13.03 -1.66 13.19
C THR A 210 12.49 -0.95 14.44
N SER A 211 13.35 -0.26 15.18
CA SER A 211 13.00 0.56 16.34
C SER A 211 12.95 2.06 16.03
N GLY A 212 13.12 2.45 14.77
CA GLY A 212 13.05 3.85 14.30
C GLY A 212 14.32 4.67 14.54
N HIS A 213 15.44 4.08 14.94
CA HIS A 213 16.72 4.79 15.09
C HIS A 213 17.49 4.80 13.77
N GLU A 214 18.11 5.94 13.45
CA GLU A 214 18.94 6.08 12.25
C GLU A 214 20.37 5.54 12.45
N TRP A 215 20.81 4.75 11.47
CA TRP A 215 22.15 4.21 11.36
C TRP A 215 22.78 4.53 10.00
N LEU A 216 24.10 4.63 9.93
CA LEU A 216 24.77 4.76 8.65
C LEU A 216 24.64 3.47 7.84
N ILE A 217 24.13 3.58 6.62
CA ILE A 217 23.93 2.43 5.72
C ILE A 217 25.22 1.64 5.48
N THR A 218 26.37 2.33 5.51
CA THR A 218 27.71 1.73 5.32
C THR A 218 28.05 0.67 6.37
N ARG A 219 27.40 0.65 7.54
CA ARG A 219 27.60 -0.42 8.54
C ARG A 219 27.07 -1.77 8.08
N PHE A 220 26.10 -1.77 7.17
CA PHE A 220 25.45 -2.97 6.65
C PHE A 220 25.99 -3.36 5.27
N LEU A 221 26.89 -2.57 4.70
CA LEU A 221 27.56 -2.89 3.45
C LEU A 221 28.82 -3.70 3.72
N LYS A 222 28.95 -4.81 3.00
CA LYS A 222 30.18 -5.61 2.96
C LYS A 222 30.79 -5.47 1.57
N SER A 223 32.11 -5.38 1.50
CA SER A 223 32.82 -5.45 0.22
C SER A 223 32.44 -6.74 -0.51
N GLN A 224 32.01 -6.60 -1.76
CA GLN A 224 31.73 -7.71 -2.67
C GLN A 224 32.87 -7.82 -3.67
N ALA A 225 33.23 -9.05 -4.03
CA ALA A 225 34.12 -9.28 -5.16
C ALA A 225 33.41 -8.80 -6.44
N PRO A 226 34.12 -8.13 -7.36
CA PRO A 226 33.52 -7.72 -8.62
C PRO A 226 33.08 -8.96 -9.42
N PRO A 227 32.01 -8.85 -10.24
CA PRO A 227 31.62 -9.94 -11.12
C PRO A 227 32.76 -10.35 -12.07
N PRO A 228 32.82 -11.62 -12.51
CA PRO A 228 33.84 -12.09 -13.44
C PRO A 228 33.91 -11.19 -14.70
N GLY A 229 35.11 -10.73 -15.06
CA GLY A 229 35.33 -9.83 -16.21
C GLY A 229 35.33 -8.33 -15.90
N PHE A 230 34.97 -7.93 -14.67
CA PHE A 230 34.97 -6.54 -14.20
C PHE A 230 36.17 -6.28 -13.26
N ASP A 231 37.37 -6.32 -13.83
CA ASP A 231 38.67 -6.23 -13.15
C ASP A 231 39.16 -4.79 -12.88
N SER A 232 38.41 -3.78 -13.30
CA SER A 232 38.79 -2.36 -13.17
C SER A 232 37.65 -1.54 -12.59
N ILE A 233 38.00 -0.52 -11.79
CA ILE A 233 37.06 0.44 -11.18
C ILE A 233 36.13 1.04 -12.24
N TYR A 234 36.65 1.37 -13.43
CA TYR A 234 35.85 1.94 -14.50
C TYR A 234 34.80 0.96 -15.03
N LYS A 235 35.16 -0.32 -15.16
CA LYS A 235 34.23 -1.38 -15.58
C LYS A 235 33.14 -1.60 -14.53
N CYS A 236 33.51 -1.64 -13.25
CA CYS A 236 32.56 -1.75 -12.14
C CYS A 236 31.61 -0.54 -12.07
N ALA A 237 32.14 0.68 -12.21
CA ALA A 237 31.34 1.90 -12.21
C ALA A 237 30.35 1.93 -13.39
N HIS A 238 30.80 1.51 -14.59
CA HIS A 238 29.91 1.38 -15.74
C HIS A 238 28.82 0.33 -15.50
N PHE A 239 29.16 -0.85 -14.97
CA PHE A 239 28.20 -1.89 -14.63
C PHE A 239 27.11 -1.40 -13.67
N VAL A 240 27.49 -0.72 -12.58
CA VAL A 240 26.55 -0.16 -11.60
C VAL A 240 25.70 0.96 -12.21
N SER A 241 26.21 1.69 -13.20
CA SER A 241 25.44 2.74 -13.88
C SER A 241 24.38 2.23 -14.86
N LEU A 242 24.42 0.93 -15.21
CA LEU A 242 23.44 0.28 -16.10
C LEU A 242 22.27 -0.34 -15.33
N ILE A 243 22.35 -0.39 -14.00
CA ILE A 243 21.30 -0.85 -13.08
C ILE A 243 20.43 0.35 -12.69
#